data_AF-A0A379F090-F1
#
_entry.id   AF-A0A379F090-F1
#
_cell.length_a   1.000
_cell.length_b   1.000
_cell.length_c   1.000
_cell.angle_alpha   90.00
_cell.angle_beta   90.00
_cell.angle_gamma   90.00
#
_symmetry.space_group_name_H-M   'P 1'
#
loop_
_entity.id
_entity.type
_entity.pdbx_description
1 polymer ?
#
loop_
_entity_poly.entity_id
_entity_poly.type
_entity_poly.pdbx_seq_one_letter_code
_entity_poly.pdbx_strand_id
1 'polypeptide(L)' 'MKSPKIDRLNVLDTALSLLEKEGIEGLTMRKLADALHIKAASLYWHFDNKQTLIEGMADRYSQ' A
#
# COMPACT_ATOMS: atom_id res chain seq x y z
N MET A 1 -3.70 -18.73 -13.51
CA MET A 1 -4.35 -17.54 -12.94
C MET A 1 -3.46 -16.35 -13.24
N LYS A 2 -3.97 -15.30 -13.91
CA LYS A 2 -3.22 -14.06 -14.10
C LYS A 2 -3.26 -13.32 -12.77
N SER A 3 -2.10 -13.06 -12.16
CA SER A 3 -2.02 -12.16 -11.00
C SER A 3 -2.65 -10.82 -11.43
N PRO A 4 -3.61 -10.26 -10.69
CA PRO A 4 -4.10 -8.92 -10.96
C PRO A 4 -2.90 -7.99 -11.06
N LYS A 5 -2.80 -7.23 -12.16
CA LYS A 5 -1.73 -6.25 -12.31
C LYS A 5 -1.92 -5.23 -11.18
N ILE A 6 -1.00 -5.20 -10.23
CA ILE A 6 -1.05 -4.24 -9.14
C ILE A 6 -0.81 -2.86 -9.75
N ASP A 7 -1.77 -1.97 -9.53
CA ASP A 7 -1.63 -0.56 -9.84
C ASP A 7 -1.04 0.15 -8.62
N ARG A 8 0.11 0.80 -8.82
CA ARG A 8 0.80 1.54 -7.77
C ARG A 8 -0.10 2.63 -7.18
N LEU A 9 -0.95 3.28 -7.97
CA LEU A 9 -1.87 4.30 -7.48
C LEU A 9 -2.91 3.70 -6.53
N ASN A 10 -3.52 2.59 -6.92
CA ASN A 10 -4.49 1.88 -6.08
C ASN A 10 -3.88 1.44 -4.74
N VAL A 11 -2.60 1.03 -4.73
CA VAL A 11 -1.88 0.70 -3.49
C VAL A 11 -1.75 1.91 -2.58
N LEU A 12 -1.36 3.07 -3.14
CA LEU A 12 -1.19 4.31 -2.38
C LEU A 12 -2.52 4.82 -1.82
N ASP A 13 -3.59 4.83 -2.63
CA ASP A 13 -4.92 5.28 -2.20
C ASP A 13 -5.47 4.37 -1.08
N THR A 14 -5.24 3.05 -1.18
CA THR A 14 -5.65 2.09 -0.14
C THR A 14 -4.81 2.27 1.13
N ALA A 15 -3.50 2.54 1.01
CA ALA A 15 -2.63 2.80 2.14
C ALA A 15 -3.00 4.09 2.88
N LEU A 16 -3.34 5.16 2.15
CA LEU A 16 -3.88 6.40 2.71
C LEU A 16 -5.20 6.15 3.46
N SER A 17 -6.11 5.38 2.86
CA SER A 17 -7.38 4.99 3.51
C SER A 17 -7.16 4.21 4.81
N LEU A 18 -6.16 3.33 4.85
CA LEU A 18 -5.76 2.58 6.04
C LEU A 18 -5.17 3.49 7.12
N LEU A 19 -4.32 4.44 6.72
CA LEU A 19 -3.74 5.44 7.62
C LEU A 19 -4.83 6.31 8.28
N GLU A 20 -5.81 6.76 7.51
CA GLU A 20 -6.94 7.56 8.02
C GLU A 20 -7.80 6.79 9.02
N LYS A 21 -8.05 5.50 8.77
CA LYS A 21 -8.95 4.66 9.59
C LYS A 21 -8.29 4.11 10.84
N GLU A 22 -7.02 3.71 10.74
CA GLU A 22 -6.34 2.92 11.77
C GLU A 22 -5.06 3.58 12.30
N GLY A 23 -4.70 4.74 11.78
CA GLY A 23 -3.46 5.42 12.12
C GLY A 23 -2.21 4.69 11.62
N ILE A 24 -1.05 5.24 11.95
CA ILE A 24 0.25 4.75 11.45
C ILE A 24 0.59 3.34 11.94
N GLU A 25 0.08 2.94 13.12
CA GLU A 25 0.24 1.60 13.68
C GLU A 25 -0.60 0.56 12.91
N GLY A 26 -1.79 0.96 12.44
CA GLY A 26 -2.64 0.14 11.58
C GLY A 26 -2.10 -0.04 10.16
N LEU A 27 -1.30 0.91 9.66
CA LEU A 27 -0.66 0.81 8.36
C LEU A 27 0.46 -0.24 8.38
N THR A 28 0.18 -1.46 7.95
CA THR A 28 1.18 -2.53 7.79
C THR A 28 1.11 -3.13 6.39
N MET A 29 2.23 -3.66 5.89
CA MET A 29 2.27 -4.31 4.57
C MET A 29 1.27 -5.47 4.46
N ARG A 30 1.05 -6.20 5.55
CA ARG A 30 0.08 -7.30 5.60
C ARG A 30 -1.36 -6.80 5.50
N LYS A 31 -1.76 -5.85 6.36
CA LYS A 31 -3.12 -5.28 6.30
C LYS A 31 -3.41 -4.61 4.96
N LEU A 32 -2.42 -3.95 4.36
CA LEU A 32 -2.55 -3.37 3.03
C LEU A 32 -2.77 -4.44 1.96
N ALA A 33 -2.01 -5.54 2.00
CA ALA A 33 -2.20 -6.66 1.08
C ALA A 33 -3.57 -7.32 1.24
N ASP A 34 -4.02 -7.48 2.49
CA ASP A 34 -5.34 -8.03 2.82
C ASP A 34 -6.46 -7.12 2.27
N ALA A 35 -6.35 -5.79 2.46
CA ALA A 35 -7.29 -4.81 1.93
C ALA A 35 -7.34 -4.77 0.40
N LEU A 36 -6.24 -5.09 -0.26
CA LEU A 36 -6.12 -5.17 -1.72
C LEU A 36 -6.46 -6.56 -2.27
N HIS A 37 -6.77 -7.53 -1.41
CA HIS A 37 -7.01 -8.94 -1.78
C HIS A 37 -5.85 -9.58 -2.58
N ILE A 38 -4.60 -9.25 -2.20
CA ILE A 38 -3.38 -9.78 -2.81
C ILE A 38 -2.46 -10.42 -1.75
N LYS A 39 -1.39 -11.09 -2.20
CA LYS A 39 -0.34 -11.55 -1.30
C LYS A 39 0.58 -10.38 -0.94
N ALA A 40 1.07 -10.32 0.30
CA ALA A 40 2.04 -9.32 0.73
C ALA A 40 3.31 -9.30 -0.14
N ALA A 41 3.78 -10.46 -0.60
CA ALA A 41 4.88 -10.60 -1.56
C ALA A 41 4.67 -9.75 -2.83
N SER A 42 3.42 -9.50 -3.22
CA SER A 42 3.10 -8.73 -4.41
C SER A 42 3.32 -7.21 -4.20
N LEU A 43 3.25 -6.71 -2.97
CA LEU A 43 3.57 -5.31 -2.65
C LEU A 43 5.06 -5.01 -2.78
N TYR A 44 5.91 -6.00 -2.45
CA TYR A 44 7.37 -5.85 -2.49
C TYR A 44 7.96 -5.68 -3.89
N TRP A 45 7.18 -5.91 -4.95
CA TRP A 45 7.60 -5.54 -6.32
C TRP A 45 7.52 -4.03 -6.58
N HIS A 46 6.77 -3.30 -5.75
CA HIS A 46 6.52 -1.86 -5.92
C HIS A 46 7.13 -1.01 -4.80
N PHE A 47 7.28 -1.60 -3.60
CA PHE A 47 7.74 -0.93 -2.39
C PHE A 47 8.65 -1.87 -1.61
N ASP A 48 9.94 -1.53 -1.49
CA ASP A 48 10.92 -2.38 -0.82
C ASP A 48 10.58 -2.60 0.66
N ASN A 49 9.90 -1.64 1.28
CA ASN A 49 9.49 -1.68 2.69
C ASN A 49 8.39 -0.65 2.99
N LYS A 50 7.90 -0.63 4.25
CA LYS A 50 6.89 0.33 4.72
C LYS A 50 7.34 1.79 4.57
N GLN A 51 8.64 2.09 4.69
CA GLN A 51 9.16 3.45 4.55
C GLN A 51 9.01 3.95 3.10
N THR A 52 9.38 3.15 2.11
CA THR A 52 9.19 3.50 0.67
C THR A 52 7.71 3.66 0.29
N LEU A 53 6.80 2.95 0.96
CA LEU A 53 5.37 3.14 0.82
C LEU A 53 4.93 4.51 1.37
N ILE A 54 5.39 4.87 2.57
CA ILE A 54 5.08 6.16 3.21
C ILE A 54 5.61 7.33 2.37
N GLU A 55 6.81 7.22 1.82
CA GLU A 55 7.37 8.22 0.89
C GLU A 55 6.47 8.38 -0.34
N GLY A 56 6.07 7.27 -0.97
CA GLY A 56 5.12 7.32 -2.09
C GLY A 56 3.75 7.91 -1.72
N MET A 57 3.28 7.70 -0.50
CA MET A 57 2.04 8.32 0.01
C MET A 57 2.21 9.82 0.20
N ALA A 58 3.34 10.26 0.75
CA ALA A 58 3.65 11.68 0.94
C ALA A 58 3.72 12.42 -0.40
N ASP A 59 4.42 11.85 -1.39
CA ASP A 59 4.49 12.38 -2.75
C ASP A 59 3.08 12.56 -3.34
N ARG A 60 2.23 11.53 -3.19
CA ARG A 60 0.85 11.50 -3.69
C ARG A 60 -0.09 12.50 -3.01
N TYR A 61 0.13 12.78 -1.72
CA TYR A 61 -0.67 13.73 -0.94
C TYR A 61 -0.29 15.19 -1.23
N SER A 62 0.94 15.43 -1.68
CA SER A 62 1.45 16.78 -1.99
C SER A 62 1.03 17.34 -3.36
N GLN A 63 0.24 16.59 -4.13
CA GLN A 63 -0.24 16.94 -5.48
C GLN A 63 -1.74 17.18 -5.53
#